data_AF-A0A8C2FMP3-F1
#
_entry.id   AF-A0A8C2FMP3-F1
#
_cell.length_a   1.000
_cell.length_b   1.000
_cell.length_c   1.000
_cell.angle_alpha   90.00
_cell.angle_beta   90.00
_cell.angle_gamma   90.00
#
_symmetry.space_group_name_H-M   'P 1'
#
loop_
_entity.id
_entity.type
_entity.pdbx_description
1 polymer ?
#
loop_
_entity_poly.entity_id
_entity_poly.type
_entity_poly.pdbx_seq_one_letter_code
_entity_poly.pdbx_strand_id
1 'polypeptide(L)'
;MTHRWWLLGFQIHRLQTSSIYNKALEDLKNDRTTLIQKADKGGAIVIQNTDKYISKVKTVLSDSSCVEEKWITEQDSKWLTNHHPVVPVLYALTKIHKSIVDPPYRPIVSGIGSLIEKLSIFIDY
;
A
#
# COMPACT_ATOMS: atom_id res chain seq x y z
N MET A 1 -35.97 29.33 -23.40
CA MET A 1 -36.35 28.08 -22.72
C MET A 1 -35.34 27.01 -23.09
N THR A 2 -34.35 26.77 -22.24
CA THR A 2 -33.50 25.56 -22.12
C THR A 2 -32.51 25.85 -20.99
N HIS A 3 -31.96 24.81 -20.38
CA HIS A 3 -31.03 24.81 -19.23
C HIS A 3 -31.68 24.73 -17.85
N ARG A 4 -32.27 23.57 -17.54
CA ARG A 4 -32.32 23.04 -16.16
C ARG A 4 -32.70 21.55 -16.11
N TRP A 5 -31.86 20.69 -16.71
CA TRP A 5 -32.04 19.23 -16.61
C TRP A 5 -30.80 18.46 -16.10
N TRP A 6 -29.73 19.15 -15.69
CA TRP A 6 -28.49 18.50 -15.24
C TRP A 6 -28.33 18.34 -13.72
N LEU A 7 -29.24 18.88 -12.89
CA LEU A 7 -29.12 18.83 -11.42
C LEU A 7 -29.99 17.75 -10.73
N LEU A 8 -30.84 17.03 -11.46
CA LEU A 8 -31.74 16.02 -10.88
C LEU A 8 -31.21 14.57 -11.00
N GLY A 9 -30.11 14.35 -11.73
CA GLY A 9 -29.58 13.00 -11.99
C GLY A 9 -28.66 12.41 -10.92
N PHE A 10 -28.28 13.17 -9.87
CA PHE A 10 -27.26 12.73 -8.92
C PHE A 10 -27.81 12.25 -7.55
N GLN A 11 -29.13 12.30 -7.34
CA GLN A 11 -29.73 12.05 -6.02
C GLN A 11 -30.38 10.66 -5.84
N ILE A 12 -30.35 9.75 -6.82
CA ILE A 12 -31.18 8.53 -6.81
C ILE A 12 -30.37 7.21 -6.76
N HIS A 13 -29.22 7.15 -6.09
CA HIS A 13 -28.51 5.86 -5.84
C HIS A 13 -27.93 5.74 -4.42
N ARG A 14 -28.67 6.21 -3.41
CA ARG A 14 -28.49 5.80 -1.99
C ARG A 14 -29.65 4.89 -1.58
N LEU A 15 -29.82 3.78 -2.29
CA LEU A 15 -30.74 2.72 -1.87
C LEU A 15 -30.09 1.93 -0.71
N GLN A 16 -30.90 1.63 0.30
CA GLN A 16 -30.55 0.99 1.57
C GLN A 16 -29.56 -0.18 1.43
N THR A 17 -28.42 -0.11 2.12
CA THR A 17 -27.54 -1.28 2.28
C THR A 17 -28.18 -2.26 3.27
N SER A 18 -28.28 -3.54 2.88
CA SER A 18 -28.90 -4.59 3.70
C SER A 18 -28.15 -4.81 5.03
N SER A 19 -28.85 -5.25 6.09
CA SER A 19 -28.27 -5.57 7.41
C SER A 19 -27.08 -6.54 7.31
N ILE A 20 -27.14 -7.51 6.39
CA ILE A 20 -26.07 -8.49 6.14
C ILE A 20 -24.83 -7.80 5.55
N TYR A 21 -25.04 -6.81 4.68
CA TYR A 21 -23.97 -6.03 4.07
C TYR A 21 -23.23 -5.19 5.10
N ASN A 22 -23.96 -4.53 6.00
CA ASN A 22 -23.36 -3.73 7.07
C ASN A 22 -22.58 -4.62 8.04
N LYS A 23 -23.10 -5.81 8.34
CA LYS A 23 -22.38 -6.81 9.15
C LYS A 23 -21.10 -7.30 8.47
N ALA A 24 -21.15 -7.63 7.18
CA ALA A 24 -19.97 -8.03 6.42
C ALA A 24 -18.91 -6.91 6.35
N LEU A 25 -19.33 -5.65 6.24
CA LEU A 25 -18.41 -4.50 6.29
C LEU A 25 -17.81 -4.29 7.67
N GLU A 26 -18.58 -4.54 8.73
CA GLU A 26 -18.11 -4.47 10.11
C GLU A 26 -17.12 -5.61 10.41
N ASP A 27 -17.42 -6.83 9.98
CA ASP A 27 -16.52 -7.98 10.05
C ASP A 27 -15.22 -7.71 9.29
N LEU A 28 -15.31 -7.15 8.07
CA LEU A 28 -14.15 -6.79 7.25
C LEU A 28 -13.32 -5.64 7.87
N LYS A 29 -13.97 -4.65 8.47
CA LYS A 29 -13.30 -3.53 9.16
C LYS A 29 -12.55 -3.99 10.41
N ASN A 30 -13.05 -5.03 11.08
CA ASN A 30 -12.47 -5.58 12.29
C ASN A 30 -11.43 -6.69 12.01
N ASP A 31 -11.35 -7.20 10.78
CA ASP A 31 -10.34 -8.15 10.35
C ASP A 31 -8.94 -7.51 10.29
N ARG A 32 -8.03 -7.96 11.16
CA ARG A 32 -6.63 -7.50 11.20
C ARG A 32 -5.70 -8.27 10.27
N THR A 33 -6.17 -9.38 9.69
CA THR A 33 -5.38 -10.24 8.79
C THR A 33 -5.29 -9.65 7.38
N THR A 34 -6.14 -8.68 7.06
CA THR A 34 -6.22 -8.03 5.75
C THR A 34 -5.99 -6.52 5.90
N LEU A 35 -4.87 -6.00 5.36
CA LEU A 35 -4.63 -4.57 5.28
C LEU A 35 -5.39 -4.00 4.07
N ILE A 36 -6.41 -3.18 4.36
CA ILE A 36 -7.19 -2.46 3.35
C ILE A 36 -6.92 -0.97 3.51
N GLN A 37 -6.16 -0.41 2.58
CA GLN A 37 -5.86 1.02 2.58
C GLN A 37 -6.39 1.68 1.31
N LYS A 38 -6.92 2.90 1.50
CA LYS A 38 -7.26 3.78 0.39
C LYS A 38 -5.96 4.17 -0.28
N ALA A 39 -5.80 3.80 -1.56
CA ALA A 39 -4.70 4.32 -2.34
C ALA A 39 -4.82 5.84 -2.43
N ASP A 40 -3.68 6.53 -2.33
CA ASP A 40 -3.62 8.00 -2.31
C ASP A 40 -4.35 8.64 -3.52
N LYS A 41 -4.42 7.94 -4.68
CA LYS A 41 -5.20 8.37 -5.88
C LYS A 41 -5.78 7.21 -6.69
N GLY A 42 -6.93 7.44 -7.34
CA GLY A 42 -7.54 6.57 -8.37
C GLY A 42 -8.71 5.68 -7.92
N GLY A 43 -9.19 5.79 -6.68
CA GLY A 43 -10.26 4.92 -6.16
C GLY A 43 -9.83 3.46 -6.00
N ALA A 44 -8.55 3.15 -6.20
CA ALA A 44 -8.00 1.82 -6.02
C ALA A 44 -7.91 1.46 -4.53
N ILE A 45 -8.10 0.19 -4.24
CA ILE A 45 -8.01 -0.38 -2.90
C ILE A 45 -6.83 -1.35 -2.92
N VAL A 46 -5.84 -1.12 -2.05
CA VAL A 46 -4.75 -2.07 -1.84
C VAL A 46 -5.23 -3.08 -0.82
N ILE A 47 -5.25 -4.36 -1.21
CA ILE A 47 -5.60 -5.49 -0.33
C ILE A 47 -4.35 -6.35 -0.20
N GLN A 48 -3.79 -6.42 1.00
CA GLN A 48 -2.65 -7.27 1.29
C GLN A 48 -2.92 -8.11 2.53
N ASN A 49 -2.62 -9.41 2.43
CA ASN A 49 -2.67 -10.28 3.60
C ASN A 49 -1.48 -9.94 4.53
N THR A 50 -1.82 -9.43 5.70
CA THR A 50 -0.90 -8.94 6.73
C THR A 50 -0.01 -10.06 7.25
N ASP A 51 -0.56 -11.25 7.48
CA ASP A 51 0.18 -12.40 8.04
C ASP A 51 1.22 -12.94 7.06
N LYS A 52 0.89 -13.01 5.77
CA LYS A 52 1.81 -13.42 4.70
C LYS A 52 2.93 -12.40 4.52
N TYR A 53 2.62 -11.11 4.67
CA TYR A 53 3.64 -10.07 4.67
C TYR A 53 4.56 -10.17 5.89
N ILE A 54 3.99 -10.23 7.11
CA ILE A 54 4.75 -10.35 8.36
C ILE A 54 5.59 -11.63 8.40
N SER A 55 5.07 -12.76 7.94
CA SER A 55 5.83 -14.02 7.89
C SER A 55 7.00 -13.92 6.92
N LYS A 56 6.79 -13.37 5.73
CA LYS A 56 7.89 -13.15 4.76
C LYS A 56 8.93 -12.18 5.32
N VAL A 57 8.50 -11.12 5.99
CA VAL A 57 9.36 -10.17 6.72
C VAL A 57 10.21 -10.91 7.75
N LYS A 58 9.57 -11.70 8.62
CA LYS A 58 10.27 -12.46 9.66
C LYS A 58 11.24 -13.46 9.07
N THR A 59 10.86 -14.19 8.03
CA THR A 59 11.75 -15.14 7.33
C THR A 59 13.00 -14.45 6.81
N VAL A 60 12.85 -13.31 6.12
CA VAL A 60 14.00 -12.56 5.58
C VAL A 60 14.88 -11.99 6.70
N LEU A 61 14.30 -11.53 7.81
CA LEU A 61 15.04 -10.99 8.95
C LEU A 61 15.69 -12.08 9.84
N SER A 62 15.13 -13.29 9.86
CA SER A 62 15.67 -14.42 10.62
C SER A 62 16.75 -15.18 9.87
N ASP A 63 16.97 -14.86 8.58
CA ASP A 63 17.95 -15.54 7.74
C ASP A 63 19.35 -15.11 8.16
N SER A 64 19.82 -15.75 9.24
CA SER A 64 21.11 -15.51 9.89
C SER A 64 22.27 -16.06 9.07
N SER A 65 21.96 -16.80 7.99
CA SER A 65 22.90 -17.41 7.06
C SER A 65 23.92 -16.39 6.52
N CYS A 66 23.48 -15.17 6.21
CA CYS A 66 24.38 -14.13 5.70
C CYS A 66 25.46 -13.67 6.72
N VAL A 67 25.17 -13.76 8.02
CA VAL A 67 26.11 -13.41 9.09
C VAL A 67 27.03 -14.58 9.41
N GLU A 68 26.49 -15.81 9.43
CA GLU A 68 27.25 -17.05 9.65
C GLU A 68 28.28 -17.28 8.53
N GLU A 69 27.89 -17.02 7.28
CA GLU A 69 28.75 -17.09 6.09
C GLU A 69 29.67 -15.86 5.93
N LYS A 70 29.61 -14.89 6.87
CA LYS A 70 30.40 -13.65 6.89
C LYS A 70 30.28 -12.79 5.62
N TRP A 71 29.15 -12.84 4.94
CA TRP A 71 28.87 -11.96 3.79
C TRP A 71 28.57 -10.53 4.22
N ILE A 72 28.01 -10.37 5.43
CA ILE A 72 27.77 -9.08 6.09
C ILE A 72 28.25 -9.13 7.53
N THR A 73 28.60 -7.98 8.11
CA THR A 73 28.96 -7.92 9.53
C THR A 73 27.71 -7.95 10.42
N GLU A 74 27.88 -8.28 11.72
CA GLU A 74 26.77 -8.16 12.69
C GLU A 74 26.22 -6.74 12.79
N GLN A 75 27.07 -5.74 12.57
CA GLN A 75 26.69 -4.34 12.60
C GLN A 75 25.84 -3.97 11.38
N ASP A 76 26.20 -4.46 10.20
CA ASP A 76 25.40 -4.29 8.97
C ASP A 76 24.06 -5.00 9.10
N SER A 77 24.03 -6.21 9.65
CA SER A 77 22.79 -6.95 9.91
C SER A 77 21.83 -6.19 10.84
N LYS A 78 22.35 -5.66 11.96
CA LYS A 78 21.58 -4.79 12.86
C LYS A 78 21.12 -3.51 12.16
N TRP A 79 21.97 -2.90 11.34
CA TRP A 79 21.62 -1.70 10.62
C TRP A 79 20.53 -2.00 9.59
N LEU A 80 20.64 -3.04 8.76
CA LEU A 80 19.66 -3.44 7.75
C LEU A 80 18.30 -3.84 8.34
N THR A 81 18.28 -4.29 9.59
CA THR A 81 17.05 -4.69 10.27
C THR A 81 16.13 -3.48 10.54
N ASN A 82 14.87 -3.62 10.15
CA ASN A 82 13.79 -2.70 10.51
C ASN A 82 12.81 -3.43 11.44
N HIS A 83 12.72 -3.01 12.71
CA HIS A 83 11.91 -3.68 13.73
C HIS A 83 10.41 -3.43 13.60
N HIS A 84 10.02 -2.33 12.93
CA HIS A 84 8.62 -1.95 12.73
C HIS A 84 8.38 -1.56 11.27
N PRO A 85 8.51 -2.52 10.33
CA PRO A 85 8.46 -2.21 8.92
C PRO A 85 7.03 -1.87 8.48
N VAL A 86 6.92 -0.82 7.67
CA VAL A 86 5.69 -0.44 6.98
C VAL A 86 5.60 -1.22 5.68
N VAL A 87 4.39 -1.64 5.34
CA VAL A 87 4.08 -2.23 4.03
C VAL A 87 4.35 -1.20 2.93
N PRO A 88 5.18 -1.51 1.91
CA PRO A 88 5.40 -0.61 0.78
C PRO A 88 4.09 -0.22 0.09
N VAL A 89 3.96 1.05 -0.26
CA VAL A 89 2.75 1.59 -0.86
C VAL A 89 2.97 1.85 -2.35
N LEU A 90 2.17 1.22 -3.21
CA LEU A 90 2.13 1.52 -4.64
C LEU A 90 1.16 2.67 -4.91
N TYR A 91 1.64 3.74 -5.54
CA TYR A 91 0.83 4.88 -5.98
C TYR A 91 1.31 5.43 -7.33
N ALA A 92 0.57 6.39 -7.87
CA ALA A 92 0.82 6.95 -9.19
C ALA A 92 0.96 8.49 -9.15
N LEU A 93 2.06 9.02 -9.69
CA LEU A 93 2.26 10.47 -9.87
C LEU A 93 1.84 10.91 -11.28
N THR A 94 0.96 11.89 -11.38
CA THR A 94 0.51 12.45 -12.66
C THR A 94 1.62 13.25 -13.34
N LYS A 95 1.93 12.95 -14.61
CA LYS A 95 2.86 13.75 -15.43
C LYS A 95 2.13 14.89 -16.10
N ILE A 96 1.71 15.89 -15.31
CA ILE A 96 0.92 17.05 -15.77
C ILE A 96 1.62 17.90 -16.85
N HIS A 97 2.94 17.81 -16.95
CA HIS A 97 3.72 18.45 -18.00
C HIS A 97 3.59 17.77 -19.38
N LYS A 98 3.00 16.56 -19.44
CA LYS A 98 2.75 15.83 -20.70
C LYS A 98 1.37 16.07 -21.27
N SER A 99 0.36 16.17 -20.40
CA SER A 99 -0.99 16.56 -20.77
C SER A 99 -1.69 17.16 -19.55
N ILE A 100 -2.49 18.20 -19.78
CA ILE A 100 -3.37 18.78 -18.77
C ILE A 100 -4.66 17.97 -18.65
N VAL A 101 -5.10 17.35 -19.75
CA VAL A 101 -6.30 16.51 -19.82
C VAL A 101 -5.85 15.06 -19.93
N ASP A 102 -6.20 14.24 -18.95
CA ASP A 102 -5.76 12.84 -18.82
C ASP A 102 -4.22 12.67 -18.85
N PRO A 103 -3.50 13.22 -17.85
CA PRO A 103 -2.05 13.07 -17.78
C PRO A 103 -1.66 11.61 -17.61
N PRO A 104 -0.65 11.12 -18.37
CA PRO A 104 -0.09 9.80 -18.13
C PRO A 104 0.51 9.72 -16.72
N TYR A 105 0.39 8.55 -16.11
CA TYR A 105 0.82 8.31 -14.74
C TYR A 105 2.25 7.76 -14.67
N ARG A 106 2.95 8.05 -13.57
CA ARG A 106 4.21 7.40 -13.17
C ARG A 106 3.91 6.49 -11.98
N PRO A 107 3.89 5.16 -12.14
CA PRO A 107 3.80 4.27 -10.99
C PRO A 107 5.05 4.45 -10.11
N ILE A 108 4.84 4.49 -8.80
CA ILE A 108 5.83 4.63 -7.74
C ILE A 108 5.52 3.60 -6.67
N VAL A 109 6.51 2.82 -6.27
CA VAL A 109 6.45 2.01 -5.05
C VAL A 109 7.25 2.77 -4.00
N SER A 110 6.58 3.28 -2.96
CA SER A 110 7.30 3.86 -1.81
C SER A 110 7.77 2.73 -0.91
N GLY A 111 9.08 2.59 -0.81
CA GLY A 111 9.76 1.75 0.16
C GLY A 111 10.05 2.44 1.49
N ILE A 112 9.62 3.69 1.71
CA ILE A 112 9.93 4.45 2.93
C ILE A 112 9.34 3.75 4.15
N GLY A 113 10.16 3.56 5.19
CA GLY A 113 9.79 2.84 6.41
C GLY A 113 9.63 1.34 6.23
N SER A 114 9.83 0.80 5.02
CA SER A 114 9.69 -0.63 4.74
C SER A 114 10.97 -1.41 5.04
N LEU A 115 10.92 -2.72 4.86
CA LEU A 115 12.11 -3.56 4.97
C LEU A 115 13.19 -3.25 3.94
N ILE A 116 12.79 -2.84 2.74
CA ILE A 116 13.72 -2.64 1.63
C ILE A 116 14.37 -1.26 1.67
N GLU A 117 13.95 -0.36 2.56
CA GLU A 117 14.46 1.01 2.63
C GLU A 117 15.97 1.04 2.85
N LYS A 118 16.43 0.42 3.93
CA LYS A 118 17.85 0.40 4.30
C LYS A 118 18.68 -0.39 3.31
N LEU A 119 18.13 -1.46 2.75
CA LEU A 119 18.77 -2.20 1.68
C LEU A 119 18.93 -1.36 0.42
N SER A 120 17.92 -0.59 0.02
CA SER A 120 18.00 0.33 -1.12
C SER A 120 19.07 1.39 -0.87
N ILE A 121 19.08 2.00 0.32
CA ILE A 121 20.13 2.95 0.72
C ILE A 121 21.51 2.31 0.63
N PHE A 122 21.67 1.04 1.02
CA PHE A 122 22.96 0.37 0.95
C PHE A 122 23.42 0.08 -0.48
N ILE A 123 22.52 -0.32 -1.38
CA ILE A 123 22.84 -0.68 -2.78
C ILE A 123 23.02 0.56 -3.66
N ASP A 124 22.27 1.63 -3.40
CA ASP A 124 22.25 2.83 -4.23
C ASP A 124 23.48 3.74 -4.02
N TYR A 125 24.35 3.42 -3.05
CA TYR A 125 25.64 4.10 -2.77
C TYR A 125 26.82 3.34 -3.39
#